data_AF-L8JK73-F1
#
_entry.id   AF-L8JK73-F1
#
_cell.length_a   1.000
_cell.length_b   1.000
_cell.length_c   1.000
_cell.angle_alpha   90.00
_cell.angle_beta   90.00
_cell.angle_gamma   90.00
#
_symmetry.space_group_name_H-M   'P 1'
#
loop_
_entity.id
_entity.type
_entity.pdbx_description
1 polymer ?
#
loop_
_entity_poly.entity_id
_entity_poly.type
_entity_poly.pdbx_seq_one_letter_code
_entity_poly.pdbx_strand_id
1 'polypeptide(L)'
;MKRYLNKEYLGYSSIGIFFLLVSPILTFPVILFGLIKRYKLALILLGLSFALISYQIIPRSTSDLAQHYKLFEAFTKMSFDEFLIYLQKRPDFLFYYSLFFFSKTGLSPQWFTAAITYITVNNILRVYHFQFKKSSTSVYIFGIIILLLSIQWSLLFSGLRNYLAFSFVVLAIYNGIILKKRFSFWWIILGCMIHYSSIVFIPIYWLLVKNRNKKNTCKAFFLLSIPFVFLSKDMLLQFIQLFPLPESLVFKMNWYLGKDDIIQEAIKASFAARISFFLQFLWVYFAYVYLLLTIRRTSYLRNIIYTIFFLLNIFFAAPDPFNRFCYVARIFFLLLLLFELKYYRDKIPLYMFSMLMLIYGFVDFYITKDVYFWSLFNTDALTTIGILSKDYFIQPVDPVR
;
A
#
# COMPACT_ATOMS: atom_id res chain seq x y z
N MET A 1 30.50 26.96 1.57
CA MET A 1 29.47 25.99 2.05
C MET A 1 28.74 25.22 0.93
N LYS A 2 28.09 25.87 -0.07
CA LYS A 2 27.39 25.18 -1.18
C LYS A 2 28.25 24.18 -1.99
N ARG A 3 29.52 24.51 -2.28
CA ARG A 3 30.45 23.60 -3.00
C ARG A 3 30.81 22.33 -2.22
N TYR A 4 30.93 22.41 -0.90
CA TYR A 4 31.23 21.24 -0.05
C TYR A 4 30.04 20.28 0.04
N LEU A 5 28.82 20.81 0.15
CA LEU A 5 27.59 20.02 0.14
C LEU A 5 27.41 19.24 -1.18
N ASN A 6 27.86 19.80 -2.31
CA ASN A 6 27.83 19.09 -3.59
C ASN A 6 28.85 17.93 -3.65
N LYS A 7 30.06 18.09 -3.09
CA LYS A 7 31.06 17.00 -3.08
C LYS A 7 30.64 15.86 -2.17
N GLU A 8 30.14 16.15 -0.97
CA GLU A 8 29.63 15.14 -0.03
C GLU A 8 28.46 14.34 -0.65
N TYR A 9 27.52 15.04 -1.29
CA TYR A 9 26.39 14.39 -1.96
C TYR A 9 26.83 13.53 -3.15
N LEU A 10 27.81 13.97 -3.93
CA LEU A 10 28.33 13.20 -5.06
C LEU A 10 29.03 11.92 -4.59
N GLY A 11 29.91 12.02 -3.59
CA GLY A 11 30.57 10.87 -2.99
C GLY A 11 29.57 9.86 -2.40
N TYR A 12 28.58 10.36 -1.66
CA TYR A 12 27.45 9.55 -1.18
C TYR A 12 26.76 8.79 -2.32
N SER A 13 26.48 9.49 -3.42
CA SER A 13 25.73 8.93 -4.54
C SER A 13 26.48 7.80 -5.22
N SER A 14 27.77 8.01 -5.50
CA SER A 14 28.62 6.98 -6.12
C SER A 14 28.77 5.75 -5.22
N ILE A 15 29.02 5.94 -3.92
CA ILE A 15 29.18 4.84 -2.95
C ILE A 15 27.86 4.06 -2.81
N GLY A 16 26.73 4.75 -2.69
CA GLY A 16 25.43 4.11 -2.55
C GLY A 16 25.03 3.28 -3.76
N ILE A 17 25.28 3.77 -4.98
CA ILE A 17 25.04 3.02 -6.21
C ILE A 17 26.00 1.83 -6.29
N PHE A 18 27.30 2.04 -6.03
CA PHE A 18 28.29 0.96 -6.05
C PHE A 18 27.92 -0.16 -5.07
N PHE A 19 27.59 0.18 -3.83
CA PHE A 19 27.15 -0.82 -2.85
C PHE A 19 25.87 -1.53 -3.28
N LEU A 20 24.92 -0.83 -3.90
CA LEU A 20 23.70 -1.49 -4.42
C LEU A 20 23.99 -2.45 -5.55
N LEU A 21 24.98 -2.16 -6.41
CA LEU A 21 25.40 -3.07 -7.46
C LEU A 21 26.13 -4.31 -6.92
N VAL A 22 26.83 -4.18 -5.79
CA VAL A 22 27.50 -5.31 -5.13
C VAL A 22 26.51 -6.13 -4.31
N SER A 23 25.80 -5.50 -3.37
CA SER A 23 24.86 -6.14 -2.46
C SER A 23 23.82 -5.16 -1.90
N PRO A 24 22.52 -5.50 -1.95
CA PRO A 24 21.48 -4.67 -1.33
C PRO A 24 21.66 -4.54 0.19
N ILE A 25 22.26 -5.55 0.85
CA ILE A 25 22.53 -5.53 2.29
C ILE A 25 23.60 -4.48 2.64
N LEU A 26 24.70 -4.44 1.88
CA LEU A 26 25.78 -3.47 2.06
C LEU A 26 25.30 -2.02 1.81
N THR A 27 24.22 -1.85 1.07
CA THR A 27 23.63 -0.52 0.79
C THR A 27 22.91 0.06 2.01
N PHE A 28 22.49 -0.76 2.97
CA PHE A 28 21.64 -0.32 4.07
C PHE A 28 22.29 0.74 4.99
N PRO A 29 23.56 0.61 5.43
CA PRO A 29 24.24 1.68 6.15
C PRO A 29 24.30 3.01 5.38
N VAL A 30 24.49 2.95 4.06
CA VAL A 30 24.51 4.13 3.19
C VAL A 30 23.11 4.73 3.09
N ILE A 31 22.06 3.92 2.96
CA ILE A 31 20.67 4.42 3.02
C ILE A 31 20.44 5.15 4.35
N LEU A 32 20.78 4.54 5.49
CA LEU A 32 20.59 5.16 6.81
C LEU A 32 21.32 6.51 6.93
N PHE A 33 22.59 6.56 6.53
CA PHE A 33 23.36 7.82 6.50
C PHE A 33 22.68 8.87 5.61
N GLY A 34 22.23 8.48 4.42
CA GLY A 34 21.52 9.37 3.52
C GLY A 34 20.17 9.83 4.04
N LEU A 35 19.45 9.00 4.82
CA LEU A 35 18.21 9.39 5.50
C LEU A 35 18.47 10.41 6.62
N ILE A 36 19.55 10.25 7.39
CA ILE A 36 20.02 11.25 8.37
C ILE A 36 20.28 12.60 7.69
N LYS A 37 20.95 12.56 6.53
CA LYS A 37 21.26 13.74 5.70
C LYS A 37 20.09 14.23 4.84
N ARG A 38 18.99 13.45 4.78
CA ARG A 38 17.77 13.70 3.97
C ARG A 38 18.04 13.81 2.47
N TYR A 39 19.00 13.06 1.98
CA TYR A 39 19.30 12.96 0.57
C TYR A 39 18.15 12.25 -0.16
N LYS A 40 17.69 12.83 -1.27
CA LYS A 40 16.62 12.24 -2.08
C LYS A 40 17.03 10.87 -2.63
N LEU A 41 18.29 10.71 -2.98
CA LEU A 41 18.83 9.44 -3.46
C LEU A 41 18.71 8.33 -2.43
N ALA A 42 18.79 8.61 -1.12
CA ALA A 42 18.59 7.59 -0.08
C ALA A 42 17.19 6.96 -0.16
N LEU A 43 16.16 7.74 -0.50
CA LEU A 43 14.80 7.25 -0.70
C LEU A 43 14.67 6.43 -1.99
N ILE A 44 15.39 6.82 -3.04
CA ILE A 44 15.47 6.06 -4.29
C ILE A 44 16.13 4.70 -4.05
N LEU A 45 17.28 4.69 -3.36
CA LEU A 45 18.00 3.47 -2.99
C LEU A 45 17.13 2.57 -2.10
N LEU A 46 16.42 3.15 -1.12
CA LEU A 46 15.46 2.40 -0.30
C LEU A 46 14.34 1.78 -1.15
N GLY A 47 13.76 2.52 -2.08
CA GLY A 47 12.77 1.99 -3.03
C GLY A 47 13.33 0.86 -3.90
N LEU A 48 14.57 1.00 -4.38
CA LEU A 48 15.26 -0.04 -5.16
C LEU A 48 15.56 -1.29 -4.30
N SER A 49 15.92 -1.14 -3.03
CA SER A 49 16.08 -2.29 -2.12
C SER A 49 14.79 -3.07 -1.96
N PHE A 50 13.63 -2.40 -1.81
CA PHE A 50 12.32 -3.07 -1.78
C PHE A 50 11.98 -3.74 -3.12
N ALA A 51 12.35 -3.13 -4.24
CA ALA A 51 12.19 -3.71 -5.56
C ALA A 51 13.02 -4.99 -5.74
N LEU A 52 14.27 -5.00 -5.26
CA LEU A 52 15.13 -6.19 -5.28
C LEU A 52 14.62 -7.29 -4.34
N ILE A 53 14.02 -6.95 -3.20
CA ILE A 53 13.33 -7.93 -2.34
C ILE A 53 12.15 -8.51 -3.11
N SER A 54 11.31 -7.67 -3.73
CA SER A 54 10.17 -8.10 -4.54
C SER A 54 10.57 -9.01 -5.71
N TYR A 55 11.70 -8.73 -6.36
CA TYR A 55 12.24 -9.54 -7.45
C TYR A 55 12.49 -10.99 -7.00
N GLN A 56 12.95 -11.18 -5.76
CA GLN A 56 13.32 -12.49 -5.23
C GLN A 56 12.12 -13.32 -4.76
N ILE A 57 10.94 -12.70 -4.61
CA ILE A 57 9.77 -13.39 -4.07
C ILE A 57 9.30 -14.47 -5.02
N ILE A 58 9.33 -15.70 -4.51
CA ILE A 58 8.76 -16.87 -5.15
C ILE A 58 7.31 -17.00 -4.68
N PRO A 59 6.32 -16.81 -5.58
CA PRO A 59 4.92 -16.88 -5.18
C PRO A 59 4.47 -18.31 -4.88
N ARG A 60 3.57 -18.45 -3.90
CA ARG A 60 2.71 -19.64 -3.79
C ARG A 60 1.79 -19.69 -5.00
N SER A 61 1.54 -20.89 -5.51
CA SER A 61 0.66 -21.14 -6.67
C SER A 61 -0.76 -20.59 -6.53
N THR A 62 -1.26 -20.45 -5.29
CA THR A 62 -2.58 -19.89 -4.95
C THR A 62 -2.60 -18.37 -4.84
N SER A 63 -1.44 -17.70 -4.84
CA SER A 63 -1.35 -16.25 -4.68
C SER A 63 -1.66 -15.49 -5.98
N ASP A 64 -2.16 -14.26 -5.84
CA ASP A 64 -2.36 -13.33 -6.97
C ASP A 64 -1.08 -13.14 -7.79
N LEU A 65 0.09 -13.16 -7.14
CA LEU A 65 1.38 -13.04 -7.79
C LEU A 65 1.65 -14.17 -8.79
N ALA A 66 1.38 -15.43 -8.39
CA ALA A 66 1.50 -16.57 -9.29
C ALA A 66 0.55 -16.45 -10.50
N GLN A 67 -0.67 -15.95 -10.29
CA GLN A 67 -1.61 -15.72 -11.39
C GLN A 67 -1.09 -14.66 -12.37
N HIS A 68 -0.47 -13.58 -11.88
CA HIS A 68 0.14 -12.58 -12.74
C HIS A 68 1.32 -13.12 -13.55
N TYR A 69 2.11 -14.05 -12.98
CA TYR A 69 3.24 -14.65 -13.71
C TYR A 69 2.74 -15.59 -14.81
N LYS A 70 1.74 -16.43 -14.52
CA LYS A 70 1.08 -17.26 -15.54
C LYS A 70 0.49 -16.42 -16.67
N LEU A 71 -0.11 -15.28 -16.32
CA LEU A 71 -0.65 -14.35 -17.32
C LEU A 71 0.46 -13.68 -18.14
N PHE A 72 1.56 -13.30 -17.50
CA PHE A 72 2.74 -12.76 -18.18
C PHE A 72 3.28 -13.75 -19.21
N GLU A 73 3.45 -15.02 -18.83
CA GLU A 73 3.85 -16.10 -19.74
C GLU A 73 2.86 -16.27 -20.90
N ALA A 74 1.55 -16.27 -20.63
CA ALA A 74 0.55 -16.32 -21.69
C ALA A 74 0.67 -15.15 -22.67
N PHE A 75 0.92 -13.93 -22.16
CA PHE A 75 1.10 -12.73 -22.98
C PHE A 75 2.36 -12.74 -23.85
N THR A 76 3.41 -13.48 -23.46
CA THR A 76 4.59 -13.65 -24.33
C THR A 76 4.19 -14.26 -25.68
N LYS A 77 3.24 -15.21 -25.69
CA LYS A 77 2.78 -15.94 -26.88
C LYS A 77 1.58 -15.30 -27.58
N MET A 78 0.83 -14.45 -26.87
CA MET A 78 -0.40 -13.81 -27.36
C MET A 78 -0.12 -12.72 -28.40
N SER A 79 -0.92 -12.62 -29.46
CA SER A 79 -0.88 -11.51 -30.42
C SER A 79 -1.49 -10.22 -29.83
N PHE A 80 -1.28 -9.07 -30.48
CA PHE A 80 -1.88 -7.82 -30.01
C PHE A 80 -3.42 -7.83 -30.11
N ASP A 81 -3.97 -8.43 -31.17
CA ASP A 81 -5.42 -8.53 -31.36
C ASP A 81 -6.09 -9.43 -30.32
N GLU A 82 -5.49 -10.58 -30.02
CA GLU A 82 -5.92 -11.45 -28.93
C GLU A 82 -5.89 -10.73 -27.58
N PHE A 83 -4.85 -9.91 -27.36
CA PHE A 83 -4.75 -9.11 -26.15
C PHE A 83 -5.85 -8.05 -26.05
N LEU A 84 -6.19 -7.37 -27.15
CA LEU A 84 -7.32 -6.42 -27.18
C LEU A 84 -8.64 -7.12 -26.85
N ILE A 85 -8.87 -8.33 -27.38
CA ILE A 85 -10.05 -9.16 -27.05
C ILE A 85 -10.06 -9.51 -25.55
N TYR A 86 -8.92 -9.93 -24.99
CA TYR A 86 -8.76 -10.21 -23.56
C TYR A 86 -9.11 -8.98 -22.69
N LEU A 87 -8.78 -7.78 -23.17
CA LEU A 87 -8.95 -6.53 -22.43
C LEU A 87 -10.41 -6.04 -22.36
N GLN A 88 -11.26 -6.37 -23.35
CA GLN A 88 -12.63 -5.85 -23.47
C GLN A 88 -13.48 -6.01 -22.20
N LYS A 89 -13.21 -7.04 -21.39
CA LYS A 89 -13.99 -7.35 -20.18
C LYS A 89 -13.33 -6.86 -18.87
N ARG A 90 -12.22 -6.11 -18.94
CA ARG A 90 -11.38 -5.80 -17.77
C ARG A 90 -11.26 -4.29 -17.52
N PRO A 91 -11.83 -3.78 -16.42
CA PRO A 91 -11.72 -2.35 -16.07
C PRO A 91 -10.30 -1.94 -15.65
N ASP A 92 -9.48 -2.90 -15.19
CA ASP A 92 -8.10 -2.70 -14.74
C ASP A 92 -7.10 -2.65 -15.92
N PHE A 93 -7.50 -2.01 -17.02
CA PHE A 93 -6.87 -2.21 -18.33
C PHE A 93 -5.41 -1.76 -18.38
N LEU A 94 -5.04 -0.70 -17.68
CA LEU A 94 -3.68 -0.15 -17.76
C LEU A 94 -2.64 -1.07 -17.13
N PHE A 95 -3.02 -1.77 -16.06
CA PHE A 95 -2.15 -2.79 -15.46
C PHE A 95 -1.89 -3.92 -16.46
N TYR A 96 -2.93 -4.41 -17.14
CA TYR A 96 -2.78 -5.48 -18.14
C TYR A 96 -2.03 -5.03 -19.40
N TYR A 97 -2.20 -3.79 -19.86
CA TYR A 97 -1.36 -3.22 -20.92
C TYR A 97 0.11 -3.21 -20.52
N SER A 98 0.40 -2.75 -19.31
CA SER A 98 1.77 -2.69 -18.81
C SER A 98 2.37 -4.09 -18.70
N LEU A 99 1.61 -5.06 -18.21
CA LEU A 99 2.02 -6.47 -18.15
C LEU A 99 2.28 -7.05 -19.55
N PHE A 100 1.39 -6.80 -20.51
CA PHE A 100 1.51 -7.27 -21.90
C PHE A 100 2.76 -6.69 -22.57
N PHE A 101 2.92 -5.37 -22.59
CA PHE A 101 4.10 -4.75 -23.21
C PHE A 101 5.40 -5.18 -22.53
N PHE A 102 5.41 -5.32 -21.21
CA PHE A 102 6.60 -5.80 -20.49
C PHE A 102 6.93 -7.25 -20.86
N SER A 103 5.92 -8.11 -21.04
CA SER A 103 6.10 -9.50 -21.50
C SER A 103 6.75 -9.62 -22.88
N LYS A 104 6.62 -8.59 -23.73
CA LYS A 104 7.25 -8.54 -25.07
C LYS A 104 8.72 -8.11 -25.05
N THR A 105 9.27 -7.70 -23.92
CA THR A 105 10.67 -7.27 -23.80
C THR A 105 11.68 -8.43 -23.67
N GLY A 106 11.19 -9.65 -23.41
CA GLY A 106 12.04 -10.80 -23.07
C GLY A 106 12.54 -10.83 -21.62
N LEU A 107 12.20 -9.82 -20.81
CA LEU A 107 12.50 -9.82 -19.37
C LEU A 107 11.57 -10.77 -18.61
N SER A 108 12.07 -11.28 -17.48
CA SER A 108 11.30 -12.12 -16.57
C SER A 108 10.16 -11.34 -15.87
N PRO A 109 9.07 -12.00 -15.44
CA PRO A 109 7.98 -11.34 -14.71
C PRO A 109 8.44 -10.67 -13.41
N GLN A 110 9.51 -11.14 -12.78
CA GLN A 110 10.11 -10.54 -11.57
C GLN A 110 10.55 -9.09 -11.79
N TRP A 111 11.03 -8.74 -12.98
CA TRP A 111 11.38 -7.37 -13.31
C TRP A 111 10.14 -6.45 -13.30
N PHE A 112 9.02 -6.95 -13.82
CA PHE A 112 7.76 -6.22 -13.79
C PHE A 112 7.31 -5.99 -12.34
N THR A 113 7.34 -7.03 -11.48
CA THR A 113 6.95 -6.88 -10.07
C THR A 113 7.86 -5.92 -9.31
N ALA A 114 9.17 -6.01 -9.53
CA ALA A 114 10.15 -5.10 -8.95
C ALA A 114 9.87 -3.64 -9.35
N ALA A 115 9.55 -3.38 -10.62
CA ALA A 115 9.20 -2.04 -11.09
C ALA A 115 7.92 -1.51 -10.42
N ILE A 116 6.89 -2.34 -10.30
CA ILE A 116 5.63 -1.97 -9.62
C ILE A 116 5.86 -1.66 -8.14
N THR A 117 6.66 -2.49 -7.45
CA THR A 117 7.05 -2.28 -6.06
C THR A 117 7.86 -0.99 -5.90
N TYR A 118 8.85 -0.75 -6.77
CA TYR A 118 9.63 0.49 -6.77
C TYR A 118 8.74 1.73 -6.88
N ILE A 119 7.83 1.77 -7.88
CA ILE A 119 6.93 2.91 -8.11
C ILE A 119 6.05 3.11 -6.87
N THR A 120 5.47 2.05 -6.34
CA THR A 120 4.58 2.07 -5.17
C THR A 120 5.29 2.66 -3.94
N VAL A 121 6.44 2.10 -3.57
CA VAL A 121 7.21 2.55 -2.39
C VAL A 121 7.71 3.97 -2.59
N ASN A 122 8.26 4.29 -3.77
CA ASN A 122 8.79 5.62 -4.05
C ASN A 122 7.70 6.71 -4.01
N ASN A 123 6.48 6.42 -4.50
CA ASN A 123 5.34 7.33 -4.39
C ASN A 123 5.02 7.66 -2.91
N ILE A 124 4.99 6.64 -2.05
CA ILE A 124 4.70 6.78 -0.62
C ILE A 124 5.84 7.55 0.10
N LEU A 125 7.09 7.14 -0.12
CA LEU A 125 8.28 7.80 0.45
C LEU A 125 8.38 9.27 0.01
N ARG A 126 8.03 9.57 -1.24
CA ARG A 126 8.02 10.92 -1.78
C ARG A 126 7.03 11.81 -1.03
N VAL A 127 5.80 11.34 -0.80
CA VAL A 127 4.78 12.06 -0.02
C VAL A 127 5.28 12.36 1.39
N TYR A 128 5.84 11.35 2.06
CA TYR A 128 6.42 11.51 3.39
C TYR A 128 7.56 12.54 3.41
N HIS A 129 8.52 12.41 2.49
CA HIS A 129 9.66 13.32 2.40
C HIS A 129 9.22 14.77 2.21
N PHE A 130 8.32 15.05 1.27
CA PHE A 130 7.88 16.42 1.04
C PHE A 130 7.18 17.02 2.26
N GLN A 131 6.41 16.21 3.00
CA GLN A 131 5.72 16.64 4.21
C GLN A 131 6.69 16.91 5.38
N PHE A 132 7.69 16.05 5.57
CA PHE A 132 8.51 16.03 6.78
C PHE A 132 9.99 16.37 6.59
N LYS A 133 10.45 16.75 5.39
CA LYS A 133 11.86 17.15 5.15
C LYS A 133 12.38 18.29 6.04
N LYS A 134 11.50 19.02 6.74
CA LYS A 134 11.85 20.10 7.69
C LYS A 134 11.68 19.72 9.17
N SER A 135 11.29 18.49 9.51
CA SER A 135 11.20 18.04 10.91
C SER A 135 12.58 17.89 11.55
N SER A 136 12.68 17.48 12.82
CA SER A 136 13.94 17.00 13.38
C SER A 136 14.36 15.68 12.74
N THR A 137 15.65 15.36 12.75
CA THR A 137 16.17 14.15 12.08
C THR A 137 15.67 12.88 12.75
N SER A 138 15.59 12.86 14.09
CA SER A 138 14.99 11.75 14.84
C SER A 138 13.54 11.50 14.42
N VAL A 139 12.70 12.55 14.37
CA VAL A 139 11.29 12.41 13.92
C VAL A 139 11.21 11.96 12.46
N TYR A 140 12.10 12.47 11.60
CA TYR A 140 12.14 12.11 10.19
C TYR A 140 12.45 10.62 9.98
N ILE A 141 13.48 10.09 10.66
CA ILE A 141 13.88 8.69 10.56
C ILE A 141 12.84 7.78 11.22
N PHE A 142 12.39 8.14 12.43
CA PHE A 142 11.39 7.36 13.14
C PHE A 142 10.09 7.25 12.35
N GLY A 143 9.62 8.33 11.74
CA GLY A 143 8.45 8.30 10.87
C GLY A 143 8.66 7.48 9.59
N ILE A 144 9.88 7.38 9.03
CA ILE A 144 10.15 6.44 7.91
C ILE A 144 10.01 5.00 8.39
N ILE A 145 10.56 4.66 9.56
CA ILE A 145 10.47 3.30 10.11
C ILE A 145 9.00 2.90 10.28
N ILE A 146 8.20 3.76 10.91
CA ILE A 146 6.76 3.49 11.10
C ILE A 146 6.04 3.44 9.75
N LEU A 147 6.41 4.29 8.78
CA LEU A 147 5.82 4.27 7.45
C LEU A 147 6.07 2.93 6.75
N LEU A 148 7.28 2.39 6.82
CA LEU A 148 7.60 1.08 6.26
C LEU A 148 6.84 -0.05 6.96
N LEU A 149 6.66 0.03 8.28
CA LEU A 149 5.85 -0.92 9.05
C LEU A 149 4.34 -0.79 8.76
N SER A 150 3.89 0.38 8.29
CA SER A 150 2.48 0.61 7.95
C SER A 150 2.07 0.01 6.59
N ILE A 151 3.05 -0.36 5.77
CA ILE A 151 2.85 -1.06 4.50
C ILE A 151 2.70 -2.56 4.81
N GLN A 152 1.71 -3.21 4.23
CA GLN A 152 1.59 -4.68 4.32
C GLN A 152 2.55 -5.28 3.30
N TRP A 153 3.63 -5.90 3.76
CA TRP A 153 4.71 -6.36 2.90
C TRP A 153 4.27 -7.55 2.05
N SER A 154 3.46 -8.44 2.63
CA SER A 154 2.87 -9.56 1.90
C SER A 154 2.16 -9.08 0.63
N LEU A 155 1.33 -8.06 0.75
CA LEU A 155 0.57 -7.50 -0.36
C LEU A 155 1.36 -6.51 -1.21
N LEU A 156 2.36 -5.82 -0.67
CA LEU A 156 3.28 -5.02 -1.48
C LEU A 156 3.98 -5.93 -2.50
N PHE A 157 4.45 -7.09 -2.06
CA PHE A 157 5.19 -8.01 -2.91
C PHE A 157 4.29 -8.93 -3.75
N SER A 158 3.08 -9.29 -3.27
CA SER A 158 2.19 -10.23 -3.98
C SER A 158 0.93 -9.61 -4.61
N GLY A 159 0.42 -8.52 -4.05
CA GLY A 159 -0.81 -7.80 -4.45
C GLY A 159 -0.49 -6.52 -5.22
N LEU A 160 0.10 -6.67 -6.39
CA LEU A 160 0.76 -5.56 -7.10
C LEU A 160 -0.20 -4.44 -7.57
N ARG A 161 -1.42 -4.82 -7.99
CA ARG A 161 -2.34 -3.89 -8.69
C ARG A 161 -2.96 -2.86 -7.76
N ASN A 162 -3.52 -3.32 -6.65
CA ASN A 162 -4.21 -2.46 -5.70
C ASN A 162 -3.22 -1.56 -4.96
N TYR A 163 -2.07 -2.08 -4.50
CA TYR A 163 -1.03 -1.27 -3.87
C TYR A 163 -0.50 -0.18 -4.79
N LEU A 164 -0.25 -0.50 -6.06
CA LEU A 164 0.16 0.49 -7.05
C LEU A 164 -0.90 1.58 -7.22
N ALA A 165 -2.16 1.20 -7.46
CA ALA A 165 -3.27 2.14 -7.62
C ALA A 165 -3.43 3.05 -6.41
N PHE A 166 -3.39 2.49 -5.19
CA PHE A 166 -3.53 3.28 -3.96
C PHE A 166 -2.32 4.17 -3.67
N SER A 167 -1.13 3.83 -4.14
CA SER A 167 0.03 4.74 -4.07
C SER A 167 -0.22 6.02 -4.89
N PHE A 168 -0.90 5.91 -6.03
CA PHE A 168 -1.33 7.06 -6.82
C PHE A 168 -2.48 7.84 -6.17
N VAL A 169 -3.41 7.16 -5.49
CA VAL A 169 -4.43 7.82 -4.64
C VAL A 169 -3.77 8.65 -3.54
N VAL A 170 -2.75 8.10 -2.86
CA VAL A 170 -1.97 8.82 -1.83
C VAL A 170 -1.30 10.06 -2.44
N LEU A 171 -0.67 9.94 -3.61
CA LEU A 171 -0.11 11.08 -4.34
C LEU A 171 -1.18 12.12 -4.73
N ALA A 172 -2.35 11.68 -5.16
CA ALA A 172 -3.44 12.56 -5.56
C ALA A 172 -3.93 13.41 -4.39
N ILE A 173 -4.25 12.75 -3.26
CA ILE A 173 -4.73 13.43 -2.05
C ILE A 173 -3.64 14.38 -1.55
N TYR A 174 -2.38 13.94 -1.51
CA TYR A 174 -1.28 14.81 -1.09
C TYR A 174 -1.11 16.04 -1.99
N ASN A 175 -0.95 15.84 -3.30
CA ASN A 175 -0.72 16.95 -4.22
C ASN A 175 -1.95 17.87 -4.35
N GLY A 176 -3.16 17.32 -4.33
CA GLY A 176 -4.40 18.04 -4.56
C GLY A 176 -4.92 18.78 -3.33
N ILE A 177 -4.89 18.12 -2.17
CA ILE A 177 -5.45 18.68 -0.93
C ILE A 177 -4.39 19.48 -0.17
N ILE A 178 -3.17 18.95 -0.04
CA ILE A 178 -2.10 19.57 0.76
C ILE A 178 -1.33 20.59 -0.08
N LEU A 179 -0.84 20.21 -1.26
CA LEU A 179 -0.08 21.12 -2.14
C LEU A 179 -0.95 21.97 -3.08
N LYS A 180 -2.26 21.73 -3.14
CA LYS A 180 -3.23 22.50 -3.95
C LYS A 180 -2.94 22.51 -5.46
N LYS A 181 -2.31 21.45 -6.00
CA LYS A 181 -2.04 21.32 -7.43
C LYS A 181 -3.29 20.87 -8.18
N ARG A 182 -3.73 21.68 -9.16
CA ARG A 182 -4.97 21.47 -9.94
C ARG A 182 -5.03 20.11 -10.65
N PHE A 183 -3.92 19.65 -11.20
CA PHE A 183 -3.83 18.42 -11.98
C PHE A 183 -3.66 17.15 -11.14
N SER A 184 -3.83 17.22 -9.81
CA SER A 184 -3.63 16.04 -8.95
C SER A 184 -4.71 14.97 -9.11
N PHE A 185 -5.88 15.33 -9.66
CA PHE A 185 -6.96 14.40 -9.96
C PHE A 185 -6.55 13.32 -10.98
N TRP A 186 -5.63 13.64 -11.90
CA TRP A 186 -5.13 12.67 -12.88
C TRP A 186 -4.46 11.46 -12.24
N TRP A 187 -3.88 11.61 -11.04
CA TRP A 187 -3.33 10.48 -10.29
C TRP A 187 -4.43 9.50 -9.82
N ILE A 188 -5.64 9.98 -9.51
CA ILE A 188 -6.77 9.09 -9.18
C ILE A 188 -7.27 8.39 -10.43
N ILE A 189 -7.40 9.10 -11.55
CA ILE A 189 -7.77 8.50 -12.83
C ILE A 189 -6.78 7.39 -13.21
N LEU A 190 -5.48 7.67 -13.09
CA LEU A 190 -4.44 6.66 -13.30
C LEU A 190 -4.61 5.47 -12.35
N GLY A 191 -4.86 5.72 -11.06
CA GLY A 191 -5.18 4.66 -10.09
C GLY A 191 -6.38 3.81 -10.50
N CYS A 192 -7.45 4.43 -11.01
CA CYS A 192 -8.68 3.75 -11.45
C CYS A 192 -8.42 2.83 -12.65
N MET A 193 -7.57 3.27 -13.58
CA MET A 193 -7.17 2.48 -14.76
C MET A 193 -6.25 1.31 -14.39
N ILE A 194 -5.51 1.41 -13.28
CA ILE A 194 -4.67 0.32 -12.75
C ILE A 194 -5.50 -0.67 -11.94
N HIS A 195 -6.42 -0.18 -11.10
CA HIS A 195 -7.31 -0.99 -10.30
C HIS A 195 -8.64 -0.29 -10.00
N TYR A 196 -9.73 -0.89 -10.44
CA TYR A 196 -11.07 -0.30 -10.42
C TYR A 196 -11.53 0.07 -9.01
N SER A 197 -11.11 -0.66 -7.97
CA SER A 197 -11.59 -0.37 -6.60
C SER A 197 -11.13 1.00 -6.10
N SER A 198 -10.13 1.62 -6.74
CA SER A 198 -9.74 3.00 -6.44
C SER A 198 -10.75 4.05 -6.92
N ILE A 199 -11.75 3.67 -7.72
CA ILE A 199 -12.82 4.58 -8.18
C ILE A 199 -13.59 5.21 -7.02
N VAL A 200 -13.68 4.51 -5.87
CA VAL A 200 -14.33 5.04 -4.67
C VAL A 200 -13.64 6.29 -4.14
N PHE A 201 -12.36 6.49 -4.47
CA PHE A 201 -11.61 7.68 -4.08
C PHE A 201 -11.92 8.90 -4.93
N ILE A 202 -12.61 8.78 -6.08
CA ILE A 202 -13.08 9.92 -6.86
C ILE A 202 -14.05 10.79 -6.03
N PRO A 203 -15.21 10.28 -5.56
CA PRO A 203 -16.12 11.10 -4.76
C PRO A 203 -15.47 11.59 -3.46
N ILE A 204 -14.62 10.78 -2.83
CA ILE A 204 -13.85 11.16 -1.64
C ILE A 204 -12.91 12.34 -1.91
N TYR A 205 -12.19 12.31 -3.02
CA TYR A 205 -11.29 13.40 -3.41
C TYR A 205 -12.08 14.68 -3.69
N TRP A 206 -13.21 14.61 -4.39
CA TRP A 206 -14.08 15.77 -4.61
C TRP A 206 -14.63 16.35 -3.30
N LEU A 207 -15.06 15.47 -2.39
CA LEU A 207 -15.52 15.86 -1.06
C LEU A 207 -14.40 16.58 -0.29
N LEU A 208 -13.17 16.09 -0.38
CA LEU A 208 -11.99 16.74 0.22
C LEU A 208 -11.67 18.08 -0.45
N VAL A 209 -11.68 18.18 -1.77
CA VAL A 209 -11.41 19.45 -2.48
C VAL A 209 -12.41 20.52 -2.03
N LYS A 210 -13.70 20.19 -1.95
CA LYS A 210 -14.77 21.12 -1.54
C LYS A 210 -14.72 21.46 -0.04
N ASN A 211 -14.33 20.51 0.81
CA ASN A 211 -14.44 20.62 2.27
C ASN A 211 -13.10 20.63 3.02
N ARG A 212 -11.95 20.78 2.36
CA ARG A 212 -10.61 20.69 2.99
C ARG A 212 -10.40 21.59 4.21
N ASN A 213 -11.08 22.74 4.26
CA ASN A 213 -11.02 23.69 5.37
C ASN A 213 -12.29 23.66 6.25
N LYS A 214 -13.31 22.89 5.86
CA LYS A 214 -14.61 22.80 6.55
C LYS A 214 -14.61 21.64 7.52
N LYS A 215 -13.90 21.82 8.65
CA LYS A 215 -13.75 20.78 9.68
C LYS A 215 -15.09 20.16 10.09
N ASN A 216 -16.09 20.99 10.38
CA ASN A 216 -17.37 20.52 10.89
C ASN A 216 -18.08 19.59 9.90
N THR A 217 -17.95 19.85 8.60
CA THR A 217 -18.51 18.99 7.54
C THR A 217 -17.80 17.63 7.49
N CYS A 218 -16.46 17.59 7.45
CA CYS A 218 -15.73 16.32 7.46
C CYS A 218 -15.95 15.53 8.75
N LYS A 219 -15.98 16.23 9.90
CA LYS A 219 -16.31 15.64 11.21
C LYS A 219 -17.73 15.06 11.20
N ALA A 220 -18.72 15.77 10.63
CA ALA A 220 -20.09 15.29 10.55
C ALA A 220 -20.18 14.01 9.71
N PHE A 221 -19.54 13.95 8.53
CA PHE A 221 -19.48 12.73 7.74
C PHE A 221 -18.89 11.56 8.53
N PHE A 222 -17.76 11.77 9.20
CA PHE A 222 -17.17 10.74 10.06
C PHE A 222 -18.15 10.26 11.14
N LEU A 223 -18.74 11.16 11.92
CA LEU A 223 -19.65 10.79 13.00
C LEU A 223 -20.93 10.11 12.50
N LEU A 224 -21.54 10.63 11.43
CA LEU A 224 -22.76 10.07 10.83
C LEU A 224 -22.53 8.69 10.20
N SER A 225 -21.29 8.35 9.88
CA SER A 225 -20.97 7.02 9.33
C SER A 225 -20.66 5.97 10.39
N ILE A 226 -20.44 6.33 11.66
CA ILE A 226 -20.15 5.35 12.73
C ILE A 226 -21.18 4.21 12.80
N PRO A 227 -22.51 4.44 12.65
CA PRO A 227 -23.48 3.35 12.64
C PRO A 227 -23.22 2.24 11.62
N PHE A 228 -22.57 2.54 10.47
CA PHE A 228 -22.24 1.53 9.46
C PHE A 228 -21.20 0.50 9.94
N VAL A 229 -20.42 0.82 10.97
CA VAL A 229 -19.49 -0.13 11.61
C VAL A 229 -20.23 -1.30 12.27
N PHE A 230 -21.46 -1.07 12.70
CA PHE A 230 -22.30 -2.09 13.33
C PHE A 230 -23.19 -2.82 12.33
N LEU A 231 -23.13 -2.49 11.04
CA LEU A 231 -23.90 -3.15 10.00
C LEU A 231 -23.30 -4.53 9.74
N SER A 232 -24.12 -5.59 9.87
CA SER A 232 -23.70 -6.94 9.48
C SER A 232 -23.70 -7.10 7.95
N LYS A 233 -22.95 -8.10 7.47
CA LYS A 233 -22.96 -8.51 6.06
C LYS A 233 -24.36 -8.86 5.57
N ASP A 234 -25.11 -9.61 6.37
CA ASP A 234 -26.46 -10.04 6.05
C ASP A 234 -27.41 -8.85 5.93
N MET A 235 -27.30 -7.88 6.85
CA MET A 235 -28.09 -6.64 6.76
C MET A 235 -27.75 -5.86 5.49
N LEU A 236 -26.45 -5.72 5.16
CA LEU A 236 -26.04 -5.03 3.93
C LEU A 236 -26.58 -5.75 2.68
N LEU A 237 -26.51 -7.08 2.64
CA LEU A 237 -27.09 -7.90 1.56
C LEU A 237 -28.59 -7.66 1.41
N GLN A 238 -29.33 -7.70 2.51
CA GLN A 238 -30.77 -7.43 2.52
C GLN A 238 -31.09 -6.03 1.99
N PHE A 239 -30.35 -5.00 2.43
CA PHE A 239 -30.55 -3.64 1.92
C PHE A 239 -30.29 -3.53 0.42
N ILE A 240 -29.24 -4.18 -0.09
CA ILE A 240 -28.91 -4.09 -1.51
C ILE A 240 -29.93 -4.86 -2.36
N GLN A 241 -30.45 -5.99 -1.88
CA GLN A 241 -31.48 -6.78 -2.56
C GLN A 241 -32.81 -6.02 -2.75
N LEU A 242 -33.05 -4.93 -2.01
CA LEU A 242 -34.20 -4.05 -2.21
C LEU A 242 -34.10 -3.21 -3.48
N PHE A 243 -32.89 -3.05 -4.05
CA PHE A 243 -32.67 -2.27 -5.26
C PHE A 243 -32.73 -3.16 -6.51
N PRO A 244 -33.38 -2.71 -7.60
CA PRO A 244 -33.41 -3.43 -8.87
C PRO A 244 -32.05 -3.30 -9.58
N LEU A 245 -31.05 -4.01 -9.08
CA LEU A 245 -29.70 -4.02 -9.66
C LEU A 245 -29.61 -4.97 -10.86
N PRO A 246 -28.85 -4.61 -11.90
CA PRO A 246 -28.49 -5.55 -12.96
C PRO A 246 -27.86 -6.84 -12.41
N GLU A 247 -28.15 -7.96 -13.05
CA GLU A 247 -27.68 -9.29 -12.63
C GLU A 247 -26.15 -9.36 -12.43
N SER A 248 -25.39 -8.67 -13.28
CA SER A 248 -23.93 -8.59 -13.17
C SER A 248 -23.44 -7.93 -11.87
N LEU A 249 -24.20 -6.97 -11.32
CA LEU A 249 -23.91 -6.35 -10.03
C LEU A 249 -24.35 -7.23 -8.87
N VAL A 250 -25.50 -7.89 -8.98
CA VAL A 250 -25.98 -8.87 -7.98
C VAL A 250 -24.98 -10.02 -7.84
N PHE A 251 -24.48 -10.55 -8.95
CA PHE A 251 -23.46 -11.60 -8.94
C PHE A 251 -22.18 -11.16 -8.23
N LYS A 252 -21.67 -9.95 -8.56
CA LYS A 252 -20.48 -9.40 -7.88
C LYS A 252 -20.71 -9.15 -6.40
N MET A 253 -21.88 -8.63 -6.04
CA MET A 253 -22.28 -8.42 -4.64
C MET A 253 -22.27 -9.74 -3.87
N ASN A 254 -22.90 -10.78 -4.41
CA ASN A 254 -22.90 -12.10 -3.79
C ASN A 254 -21.49 -12.69 -3.67
N TRP A 255 -20.60 -12.39 -4.60
CA TRP A 255 -19.19 -12.78 -4.50
C TRP A 255 -18.46 -12.10 -3.34
N TYR A 256 -18.71 -10.81 -3.11
CA TYR A 256 -18.06 -10.03 -2.05
C TYR A 256 -18.69 -10.18 -0.66
N LEU A 257 -20.00 -10.46 -0.61
CA LEU A 257 -20.77 -10.45 0.63
C LEU A 257 -21.36 -11.81 1.01
N GLY A 258 -21.63 -12.69 0.03
CA GLY A 258 -22.34 -13.95 0.22
C GLY A 258 -21.46 -15.21 0.28
N LYS A 259 -20.14 -15.08 0.10
CA LYS A 259 -19.17 -16.17 0.29
C LYS A 259 -18.41 -16.00 1.60
N ASP A 260 -17.74 -17.08 2.04
CA ASP A 260 -16.74 -17.00 3.09
C ASP A 260 -15.72 -15.92 2.75
N ASP A 261 -15.80 -14.81 3.47
CA ASP A 261 -14.84 -13.71 3.36
C ASP A 261 -13.56 -14.02 4.16
N ILE A 262 -12.56 -13.14 4.04
CA ILE A 262 -11.27 -13.29 4.74
C ILE A 262 -11.45 -13.50 6.26
N ILE A 263 -12.47 -12.90 6.89
CA ILE A 263 -12.78 -13.06 8.31
C ILE A 263 -13.35 -14.45 8.57
N GLN A 264 -14.32 -14.89 7.78
CA GLN A 264 -14.94 -16.20 7.92
C GLN A 264 -13.94 -17.34 7.64
N GLU A 265 -13.08 -17.19 6.62
CA GLU A 265 -11.97 -18.10 6.35
C GLU A 265 -10.99 -18.14 7.54
N ALA A 266 -10.61 -16.99 8.09
CA ALA A 266 -9.74 -16.93 9.27
C ALA A 266 -10.38 -17.57 10.51
N ILE A 267 -11.69 -17.37 10.70
CA ILE A 267 -12.46 -17.99 11.78
C ILE A 267 -12.49 -19.52 11.62
N LYS A 268 -12.68 -20.02 10.41
CA LYS A 268 -12.72 -21.46 10.11
C LYS A 268 -11.34 -22.11 10.16
N ALA A 269 -10.26 -21.38 9.86
CA ALA A 269 -8.92 -21.91 9.77
C ALA A 269 -8.33 -22.35 11.12
N SER A 270 -8.20 -21.44 12.10
CA SER A 270 -7.65 -21.78 13.43
C SER A 270 -7.84 -20.64 14.45
N PHE A 271 -7.67 -20.93 15.74
CA PHE A 271 -7.62 -19.89 16.78
C PHE A 271 -6.48 -18.88 16.56
N ALA A 272 -5.32 -19.35 16.09
CA ALA A 272 -4.18 -18.49 15.75
C ALA A 272 -4.54 -17.52 14.61
N ALA A 273 -5.21 -18.00 13.56
CA ALA A 273 -5.66 -17.16 12.44
C ALA A 273 -6.63 -16.05 12.90
N ARG A 274 -7.55 -16.36 13.83
CA ARG A 274 -8.46 -15.36 14.44
C ARG A 274 -7.68 -14.28 15.20
N ILE A 275 -6.69 -14.67 16.00
CA ILE A 275 -5.84 -13.71 16.72
C ILE A 275 -5.06 -12.84 15.73
N SER A 276 -4.43 -13.44 14.72
CA SER A 276 -3.69 -12.71 13.69
C SER A 276 -4.58 -11.69 12.98
N PHE A 277 -5.80 -12.09 12.61
CA PHE A 277 -6.78 -11.19 12.02
C PHE A 277 -7.10 -10.01 12.97
N PHE A 278 -7.44 -10.28 14.23
CA PHE A 278 -7.74 -9.22 15.20
C PHE A 278 -6.57 -8.24 15.38
N LEU A 279 -5.35 -8.75 15.52
CA LEU A 279 -4.14 -7.95 15.67
C LEU A 279 -3.88 -7.05 14.44
N GLN A 280 -4.22 -7.50 13.24
CA GLN A 280 -4.09 -6.70 12.02
C GLN A 280 -5.02 -5.47 12.00
N PHE A 281 -6.15 -5.51 12.71
CA PHE A 281 -7.13 -4.41 12.77
C PHE A 281 -7.07 -3.58 14.06
N LEU A 282 -6.22 -3.95 15.03
CA LEU A 282 -6.12 -3.25 16.31
C LEU A 282 -5.82 -1.75 16.17
N TRP A 283 -5.02 -1.38 15.17
CA TRP A 283 -4.72 0.02 14.87
C TRP A 283 -5.94 0.84 14.42
N VAL A 284 -6.96 0.20 13.80
CA VAL A 284 -8.19 0.87 13.38
C VAL A 284 -8.98 1.29 14.61
N TYR A 285 -9.15 0.40 15.59
CA TYR A 285 -9.82 0.71 16.86
C TYR A 285 -9.10 1.82 17.61
N PHE A 286 -7.77 1.75 17.67
CA PHE A 286 -6.95 2.84 18.22
C PHE A 286 -7.21 4.17 17.48
N ALA A 287 -7.28 4.15 16.15
CA ALA A 287 -7.55 5.34 15.37
C ALA A 287 -8.95 5.92 15.64
N TYR A 288 -10.00 5.10 15.80
CA TYR A 288 -11.32 5.58 16.24
C TYR A 288 -11.25 6.27 17.59
N VAL A 289 -10.69 5.61 18.60
CA VAL A 289 -10.55 6.15 19.96
C VAL A 289 -9.77 7.47 19.91
N TYR A 290 -8.65 7.50 19.22
CA TYR A 290 -7.85 8.70 19.05
C TYR A 290 -8.67 9.83 18.41
N LEU A 291 -9.36 9.58 17.31
CA LEU A 291 -10.14 10.59 16.57
C LEU A 291 -11.31 11.16 17.38
N LEU A 292 -11.95 10.32 18.21
CA LEU A 292 -13.04 10.70 19.11
C LEU A 292 -12.54 11.49 20.32
N LEU A 293 -11.49 11.02 21.01
CA LEU A 293 -10.90 11.74 22.14
C LEU A 293 -10.34 13.10 21.74
N THR A 294 -9.80 13.19 20.52
CA THR A 294 -9.19 14.41 19.99
C THR A 294 -10.10 15.18 19.02
N ILE A 295 -11.41 14.95 19.06
CA ILE A 295 -12.40 15.50 18.09
C ILE A 295 -12.39 17.03 17.99
N ARG A 296 -11.90 17.73 19.02
CA ARG A 296 -11.77 19.19 19.06
C ARG A 296 -10.56 19.72 18.29
N ARG A 297 -9.51 18.91 18.04
CA ARG A 297 -8.32 19.31 17.28
C ARG A 297 -8.66 19.62 15.81
N THR A 298 -7.87 20.45 15.16
CA THR A 298 -8.14 20.94 13.80
C THR A 298 -6.90 20.87 12.92
N SER A 299 -6.99 20.19 11.78
CA SER A 299 -5.95 20.24 10.73
C SER A 299 -6.53 19.74 9.41
N TYR A 300 -5.88 20.09 8.29
CA TYR A 300 -6.27 19.53 6.98
C TYR A 300 -6.06 18.01 6.93
N LEU A 301 -5.02 17.48 7.61
CA LEU A 301 -4.79 16.03 7.73
C LEU A 301 -5.90 15.33 8.50
N ARG A 302 -6.45 16.00 9.51
CA ARG A 302 -7.59 15.48 10.27
C ARG A 302 -8.86 15.46 9.41
N ASN A 303 -9.06 16.46 8.55
CA ASN A 303 -10.17 16.44 7.58
C ASN A 303 -10.01 15.32 6.54
N ILE A 304 -8.79 15.07 6.08
CA ILE A 304 -8.45 13.91 5.23
C ILE A 304 -8.80 12.61 5.96
N ILE A 305 -8.35 12.45 7.20
CA ILE A 305 -8.58 11.22 7.97
C ILE A 305 -10.05 11.01 8.31
N TYR A 306 -10.79 12.05 8.71
CA TYR A 306 -12.23 11.92 8.91
C TYR A 306 -12.95 11.45 7.64
N THR A 307 -12.54 11.96 6.49
CA THR A 307 -13.17 11.56 5.22
C THR A 307 -12.77 10.14 4.80
N ILE A 308 -11.52 9.72 5.04
CA ILE A 308 -11.09 8.34 4.79
C ILE A 308 -11.81 7.39 5.76
N PHE A 309 -11.97 7.73 7.03
CA PHE A 309 -12.70 6.91 7.99
C PHE A 309 -14.20 6.88 7.70
N PHE A 310 -14.77 7.94 7.13
CA PHE A 310 -16.12 7.90 6.56
C PHE A 310 -16.25 6.81 5.47
N LEU A 311 -15.28 6.71 4.55
CA LEU A 311 -15.23 5.63 3.57
C LEU A 311 -15.08 4.26 4.25
N LEU A 312 -14.14 4.12 5.21
CA LEU A 312 -13.92 2.86 5.92
C LEU A 312 -15.18 2.38 6.66
N ASN A 313 -15.91 3.30 7.31
CA ASN A 313 -17.16 2.99 7.99
C ASN A 313 -18.20 2.41 7.02
N ILE A 314 -18.39 3.03 5.86
CA ILE A 314 -19.35 2.56 4.83
C ILE A 314 -19.02 1.14 4.38
N PHE A 315 -17.73 0.85 4.20
CA PHE A 315 -17.27 -0.45 3.71
C PHE A 315 -16.94 -1.45 4.82
N PHE A 316 -17.22 -1.14 6.10
CA PHE A 316 -16.84 -2.00 7.22
C PHE A 316 -17.41 -3.43 7.09
N ALA A 317 -18.65 -3.55 6.65
CA ALA A 317 -19.31 -4.83 6.39
C ALA A 317 -18.76 -5.59 5.17
N ALA A 318 -17.88 -4.98 4.37
CA ALA A 318 -17.23 -5.58 3.21
C ALA A 318 -15.70 -5.66 3.46
N PRO A 319 -15.19 -6.77 4.04
CA PRO A 319 -13.83 -6.87 4.55
C PRO A 319 -12.74 -6.63 3.49
N ASP A 320 -12.90 -7.13 2.25
CA ASP A 320 -11.86 -6.96 1.23
C ASP A 320 -11.73 -5.50 0.78
N PRO A 321 -12.81 -4.78 0.39
CA PRO A 321 -12.73 -3.35 0.16
C PRO A 321 -12.21 -2.57 1.37
N PHE A 322 -12.71 -2.89 2.57
CA PHE A 322 -12.28 -2.23 3.82
C PHE A 322 -10.77 -2.34 4.02
N ASN A 323 -10.22 -3.56 3.97
CA ASN A 323 -8.79 -3.79 4.16
C ASN A 323 -7.96 -3.09 3.08
N ARG A 324 -8.42 -3.06 1.83
CA ARG A 324 -7.77 -2.32 0.75
C ARG A 324 -7.70 -0.81 1.02
N PHE A 325 -8.77 -0.22 1.52
CA PHE A 325 -8.82 1.21 1.82
C PHE A 325 -8.02 1.58 3.07
N CYS A 326 -7.82 0.62 3.99
CA CYS A 326 -6.92 0.78 5.12
C CYS A 326 -5.47 1.12 4.71
N TYR A 327 -5.02 0.77 3.50
CA TYR A 327 -3.66 1.09 3.03
C TYR A 327 -3.44 2.59 2.94
N VAL A 328 -4.43 3.31 2.40
CA VAL A 328 -4.43 4.78 2.31
C VAL A 328 -4.59 5.37 3.71
N ALA A 329 -5.48 4.81 4.53
CA ALA A 329 -5.77 5.29 5.87
C ALA A 329 -4.55 5.25 6.81
N ARG A 330 -3.81 4.13 6.86
CA ARG A 330 -2.62 3.98 7.73
C ARG A 330 -1.56 5.04 7.42
N ILE A 331 -1.27 5.25 6.14
CA ILE A 331 -0.30 6.26 5.69
C ILE A 331 -0.75 7.64 6.18
N PHE A 332 -1.96 8.09 5.86
CA PHE A 332 -2.42 9.42 6.28
C PHE A 332 -2.57 9.55 7.80
N PHE A 333 -2.85 8.46 8.52
CA PHE A 333 -2.98 8.47 9.97
C PHE A 333 -1.62 8.68 10.62
N LEU A 334 -0.56 8.02 10.11
CA LEU A 334 0.81 8.33 10.50
C LEU A 334 1.17 9.80 10.23
N LEU A 335 0.84 10.32 9.03
CA LEU A 335 1.11 11.73 8.72
C LEU A 335 0.37 12.66 9.71
N LEU A 336 -0.87 12.32 10.09
CA LEU A 336 -1.64 13.07 11.09
C LEU A 336 -0.93 13.05 12.46
N LEU A 337 -0.51 11.88 12.95
CA LEU A 337 0.15 11.76 14.25
C LEU A 337 1.47 12.53 14.30
N LEU A 338 2.29 12.43 13.26
CA LEU A 338 3.56 13.17 13.16
C LEU A 338 3.33 14.67 13.02
N PHE A 339 2.29 15.08 12.29
CA PHE A 339 1.91 16.49 12.21
C PHE A 339 1.47 17.01 13.58
N GLU A 340 0.57 16.30 14.26
CA GLU A 340 0.05 16.71 15.57
C GLU A 340 1.11 16.67 16.66
N LEU A 341 2.10 15.78 16.58
CA LEU A 341 3.26 15.80 17.49
C LEU A 341 3.96 17.17 17.49
N LYS A 342 4.07 17.84 16.33
CA LYS A 342 4.69 19.16 16.22
C LYS A 342 3.91 20.23 16.98
N TYR A 343 2.57 20.14 17.02
CA TYR A 343 1.70 21.17 17.60
C TYR A 343 1.36 20.91 19.06
N TYR A 344 1.03 19.66 19.40
CA TYR A 344 0.54 19.29 20.72
C TYR A 344 1.63 18.68 21.61
N ARG A 345 2.79 18.31 21.04
CA ARG A 345 3.95 17.72 21.75
C ARG A 345 3.69 16.40 22.48
N ASP A 346 2.49 15.85 22.35
CA ASP A 346 2.10 14.56 22.89
C ASP A 346 2.63 13.41 22.01
N LYS A 347 3.52 12.61 22.58
CA LYS A 347 4.19 11.49 21.91
C LYS A 347 3.45 10.17 22.09
N ILE A 348 2.57 10.06 23.09
CA ILE A 348 1.94 8.78 23.48
C ILE A 348 1.17 8.18 22.29
N PRO A 349 0.31 8.92 21.55
CA PRO A 349 -0.40 8.36 20.42
C PRO A 349 0.51 7.84 19.31
N LEU A 350 1.64 8.52 19.08
CA LEU A 350 2.61 8.08 18.08
C LEU A 350 3.29 6.78 18.51
N TYR A 351 3.70 6.66 19.78
CA TYR A 351 4.33 5.44 20.29
C TYR A 351 3.36 4.25 20.33
N MET A 352 2.10 4.47 20.74
CA MET A 352 1.05 3.45 20.67
C MET A 352 0.84 2.99 19.23
N PHE A 353 0.69 3.93 18.28
CA PHE A 353 0.57 3.58 16.88
C PHE A 353 1.80 2.83 16.35
N SER A 354 3.01 3.22 16.78
CA SER A 354 4.25 2.53 16.40
C SER A 354 4.28 1.09 16.88
N MET A 355 3.87 0.84 18.14
CA MET A 355 3.74 -0.51 18.68
C MET A 355 2.71 -1.33 17.90
N LEU A 356 1.57 -0.73 17.55
CA LEU A 356 0.55 -1.40 16.73
C LEU A 356 1.04 -1.72 15.32
N MET A 357 1.84 -0.84 14.70
CA MET A 357 2.47 -1.11 13.40
C MET A 357 3.56 -2.19 13.50
N LEU A 358 4.28 -2.28 14.63
CA LEU A 358 5.22 -3.37 14.89
C LEU A 358 4.47 -4.72 14.97
N ILE A 359 3.39 -4.77 15.75
CA ILE A 359 2.54 -5.97 15.87
C ILE A 359 1.96 -6.34 14.50
N TYR A 360 1.43 -5.35 13.76
CA TYR A 360 0.90 -5.53 12.41
C TYR A 360 1.95 -6.14 11.47
N GLY A 361 3.15 -5.57 11.42
CA GLY A 361 4.25 -6.07 10.59
C GLY A 361 4.73 -7.45 11.01
N PHE A 362 4.76 -7.75 12.31
CA PHE A 362 5.12 -9.08 12.81
C PHE A 362 4.10 -10.14 12.40
N VAL A 363 2.81 -9.83 12.51
CA VAL A 363 1.74 -10.73 12.06
C VAL A 363 1.82 -10.96 10.56
N ASP A 364 2.03 -9.91 9.76
CA ASP A 364 2.22 -10.02 8.32
C ASP A 364 3.41 -10.93 7.97
N PHE A 365 4.57 -10.68 8.58
CA PHE A 365 5.77 -11.51 8.42
C PHE A 365 5.52 -12.96 8.84
N TYR A 366 4.83 -13.20 9.96
CA TYR A 366 4.52 -14.54 10.44
C TYR A 366 3.65 -15.33 9.45
N ILE A 367 2.65 -14.67 8.84
CA ILE A 367 1.77 -15.29 7.84
C ILE A 367 2.55 -15.65 6.57
N THR A 368 3.50 -14.80 6.15
CA THR A 368 4.28 -15.01 4.93
C THR A 368 5.68 -15.56 5.15
N LYS A 369 5.98 -16.05 6.36
CA LYS A 369 7.33 -16.48 6.75
C LYS A 369 7.90 -17.53 5.81
N ASP A 370 7.09 -18.49 5.35
CA ASP A 370 7.59 -19.57 4.49
C ASP A 370 7.96 -19.00 3.11
N VAL A 371 7.11 -18.11 2.55
CA VAL A 371 7.40 -17.43 1.29
C VAL A 371 8.72 -16.66 1.43
N TYR A 372 8.91 -15.92 2.51
CA TYR A 372 10.13 -15.15 2.74
C TYR A 372 11.35 -16.03 2.99
N PHE A 373 11.21 -17.11 3.74
CA PHE A 373 12.30 -18.04 4.02
C PHE A 373 12.83 -18.63 2.71
N TRP A 374 11.95 -19.20 1.90
CA TRP A 374 12.33 -19.79 0.62
C TRP A 374 12.82 -18.77 -0.42
N SER A 375 12.30 -17.55 -0.38
CA SER A 375 12.65 -16.51 -1.35
C SER A 375 13.98 -15.83 -1.03
N LEU A 376 14.21 -15.49 0.25
CA LEU A 376 15.24 -14.55 0.67
C LEU A 376 16.46 -15.21 1.34
N PHE A 377 16.33 -16.43 1.89
CA PHE A 377 17.43 -17.12 2.56
C PHE A 377 18.16 -18.09 1.60
N ASN A 378 18.65 -17.56 0.48
CA ASN A 378 19.58 -18.25 -0.43
C ASN A 378 20.89 -17.43 -0.48
N THR A 379 22.06 -18.08 -0.52
CA THR A 379 23.36 -17.42 -0.69
C THR A 379 23.42 -16.54 -1.94
N ASP A 380 22.69 -16.90 -3.01
CA ASP A 380 22.61 -16.10 -4.25
C ASP A 380 21.93 -14.75 -4.02
N ALA A 381 21.10 -14.62 -2.96
CA ALA A 381 20.43 -13.38 -2.57
C ALA A 381 21.38 -12.33 -1.97
N LEU A 382 22.64 -12.69 -1.66
CA LEU A 382 23.59 -11.79 -1.03
C LEU A 382 24.13 -10.73 -1.99
N THR A 383 24.20 -11.03 -3.28
CA THR A 383 24.73 -10.11 -4.30
C THR A 383 23.64 -9.71 -5.28
N THR A 384 23.71 -8.49 -5.81
CA THR A 384 22.71 -8.03 -6.78
C THR A 384 22.77 -8.82 -8.09
N ILE A 385 23.97 -9.23 -8.52
CA ILE A 385 24.11 -10.10 -9.69
C ILE A 385 23.45 -11.45 -9.44
N GLY A 386 23.71 -12.08 -8.29
CA GLY A 386 23.09 -13.36 -7.91
C GLY A 386 21.56 -13.28 -7.82
N ILE A 387 21.02 -12.17 -7.30
CA ILE A 387 19.58 -11.89 -7.32
C ILE A 387 19.04 -11.87 -8.76
N LEU A 388 19.69 -11.11 -9.64
CA LEU A 388 19.21 -10.86 -10.99
C LEU A 388 19.43 -12.05 -11.94
N SER A 389 20.39 -12.94 -11.64
CA SER A 389 20.67 -14.16 -12.42
C SER A 389 19.78 -15.36 -12.05
N LYS A 390 18.91 -15.23 -11.05
CA LYS A 390 18.08 -16.34 -10.57
C LYS A 390 16.98 -16.69 -11.58
N ASP A 391 16.96 -17.96 -11.98
CA ASP A 391 15.88 -18.51 -12.79
C ASP A 391 14.58 -18.68 -11.99
N TYR A 392 13.46 -18.55 -12.71
CA TYR A 392 12.13 -18.59 -12.12
C TYR A 392 11.65 -20.00 -11.82
N PHE A 393 11.07 -20.19 -10.63
CA PHE A 393 10.27 -21.37 -10.31
C PHE A 393 9.02 -20.96 -9.53
N ILE A 394 7.83 -21.40 -9.96
CA ILE A 394 6.63 -21.38 -9.08
C ILE A 394 6.84 -22.46 -8.05
N GLN A 395 6.64 -22.14 -6.76
CA GLN A 395 6.61 -23.21 -5.77
C GLN A 395 5.45 -24.16 -6.09
N PRO A 396 5.71 -25.47 -6.26
CA PRO A 396 4.63 -26.44 -6.36
C PRO A 396 3.73 -26.30 -5.11
N VAL A 397 2.45 -26.62 -5.27
CA VAL A 397 1.54 -26.69 -4.11
C VAL A 397 2.15 -27.71 -3.16
N ASP A 398 2.65 -27.28 -2.00
CA ASP A 398 2.92 -28.24 -0.93
C ASP A 398 1.57 -28.87 -0.57
N PRO A 399 1.41 -30.19 -0.75
CA PRO A 399 0.23 -30.86 -0.26
C PRO A 399 0.34 -30.81 1.27
N VAL A 400 -0.46 -29.95 1.89
CA VAL A 400 -0.74 -29.92 3.33
C VAL A 400 0.39 -29.36 4.21
N ARG A 401 0.20 -28.11 4.67
CA ARG A 401 0.52 -27.68 6.05
C ARG A 401 -0.50 -26.68 6.56
#